data_AF-A0A959XWG3-F1
#
_entry.id   AF-A0A959XWG3-F1
#
_cell.length_a   1.000
_cell.length_b   1.000
_cell.length_c   1.000
_cell.angle_alpha   90.00
_cell.angle_beta   90.00
_cell.angle_gamma   90.00
#
_symmetry.space_group_name_H-M   'P 1'
#
loop_
_entity.id
_entity.type
_entity.pdbx_description
1 polymer ?
#
loop_
_entity_poly.entity_id
_entity_poly.type
_entity_poly.pdbx_seq_one_letter_code
_entity_poly.pdbx_strand_id
1 'polypeptide(L)'
;LEEGHCLRSQVLDLCELREKRAGLGRFSYVSGSMEALMRMVDLHGGLTVVPELATVGMDPERRGRLREFKPPVPVRGIGLATWRHALKGRLRQALREHALAGVAAHLHKARDPRVLPVSLASGAK
;
A
#
# COMPACT_ATOMS: atom_id res chain seq x y z
N LEU A 1 -7.60 4.42 -6.46
CA LEU A 1 -6.16 4.50 -6.77
C LEU A 1 -6.02 4.69 -8.26
N GLU A 2 -5.53 5.85 -8.70
CA GLU A 2 -5.22 6.15 -10.10
C GLU A 2 -4.17 5.19 -10.68
N GLU A 3 -4.06 5.16 -12.01
CA GLU A 3 -2.99 4.46 -12.71
C GLU A 3 -1.63 5.05 -12.31
N GLY A 4 -0.61 4.20 -12.16
CA GLY A 4 0.70 4.58 -11.62
C GLY A 4 0.88 4.36 -10.11
N HIS A 5 -0.18 4.12 -9.34
CA HIS A 5 -0.05 3.71 -7.94
C HIS A 5 0.01 2.19 -7.81
N CYS A 6 1.18 1.65 -7.43
CA CYS A 6 1.38 0.21 -7.25
C CYS A 6 0.40 -0.44 -6.26
N LEU A 7 -0.17 0.33 -5.33
CA LEU A 7 -1.15 -0.17 -4.37
C LEU A 7 -2.44 -0.65 -5.07
N ARG A 8 -2.82 -0.05 -6.20
CA ARG A 8 -4.03 -0.48 -6.94
C ARG A 8 -3.87 -1.91 -7.45
N SER A 9 -2.78 -2.19 -8.17
CA SER A 9 -2.49 -3.52 -8.71
C SER A 9 -2.35 -4.53 -7.59
N GLN A 10 -1.63 -4.18 -6.52
CA GLN A 10 -1.46 -5.02 -5.33
C GLN A 10 -2.78 -5.41 -4.66
N VAL A 11 -3.71 -4.46 -4.51
CA VAL A 11 -5.04 -4.74 -3.94
C VAL A 11 -5.91 -5.56 -4.89
N LEU A 12 -5.82 -5.32 -6.20
CA LEU A 12 -6.55 -6.12 -7.19
C LEU A 12 -6.06 -7.56 -7.22
N ASP A 13 -4.75 -7.78 -7.11
CA ASP A 13 -4.13 -9.10 -7.05
C ASP A 13 -4.47 -9.80 -5.72
N LEU A 14 -4.50 -9.06 -4.61
CA LEU A 14 -4.87 -9.59 -3.30
C LEU A 14 -6.31 -10.11 -3.26
N CYS A 15 -7.25 -9.34 -3.81
CA CYS A 15 -8.67 -9.61 -3.62
C CYS A 15 -9.28 -10.49 -4.73
N GLU A 16 -8.48 -10.98 -5.69
CA GLU A 16 -8.93 -11.75 -6.87
C GLU A 16 -10.13 -11.09 -7.60
N LEU A 17 -10.26 -9.76 -7.46
CA LEU A 17 -11.44 -9.00 -7.89
C LEU A 17 -11.57 -8.91 -9.41
N ARG A 18 -10.64 -9.48 -10.16
CA ARG A 18 -10.65 -9.49 -11.63
C ARG A 18 -11.83 -10.29 -12.18
N GLU A 19 -12.25 -11.38 -11.53
CA GLU A 19 -13.32 -12.24 -12.07
C GLU A 19 -14.74 -11.81 -11.67
N LYS A 20 -14.92 -11.14 -10.53
CA LYS A 20 -16.25 -10.75 -10.02
C LYS A 20 -16.86 -9.49 -10.66
N ARG A 21 -16.20 -8.90 -11.67
CA ARG A 21 -16.61 -7.64 -12.31
C ARG A 21 -17.73 -7.76 -13.35
N ALA A 22 -18.09 -8.97 -13.77
CA ALA A 22 -18.99 -9.18 -14.91
C ALA A 22 -20.50 -8.97 -14.62
N GLY A 23 -20.93 -8.78 -13.35
CA GLY A 23 -22.35 -8.97 -13.00
C GLY A 23 -23.09 -7.84 -12.28
N LEU A 24 -22.45 -6.74 -11.88
CA LEU A 24 -23.13 -5.70 -11.09
C LEU A 24 -22.74 -4.32 -11.63
N GLY A 25 -23.74 -3.52 -12.02
CA GLY A 25 -23.61 -2.12 -12.44
C GLY A 25 -23.03 -1.23 -11.33
N ARG A 26 -21.73 -1.37 -11.09
CA ARG A 26 -21.01 -0.77 -9.97
C ARG A 26 -20.32 0.50 -10.43
N PHE A 27 -20.68 1.61 -9.79
CA PHE A 27 -19.96 2.88 -9.82
C PHE A 27 -18.45 2.63 -9.61
N SER A 28 -17.65 2.97 -10.62
CA SER A 28 -16.19 2.82 -10.57
C SER A 28 -15.57 4.16 -10.27
N TYR A 29 -15.06 4.32 -9.06
CA TYR A 29 -14.33 5.52 -8.65
C TYR A 29 -12.83 5.26 -8.60
N VAL A 30 -12.07 6.20 -9.17
CA VAL A 30 -10.62 6.18 -9.21
C VAL A 30 -10.13 7.47 -8.56
N SER A 31 -9.36 7.36 -7.48
CA SER A 31 -8.69 8.48 -6.82
C SER A 31 -7.22 8.21 -6.62
N GLY A 32 -6.34 9.18 -6.89
CA GLY A 32 -4.91 9.11 -6.57
C GLY A 32 -4.59 9.27 -5.08
N SER A 33 -5.55 9.69 -4.26
CA SER A 33 -5.35 9.92 -2.82
C SER A 33 -5.96 8.81 -1.97
N MET A 34 -5.14 8.21 -1.11
CA MET A 34 -5.60 7.23 -0.13
C MET A 34 -6.56 7.85 0.90
N GLU A 35 -6.36 9.11 1.28
CA GLU A 35 -7.24 9.83 2.21
C GLU A 35 -8.64 9.98 1.62
N ALA A 36 -8.73 10.31 0.32
CA ALA A 36 -10.01 10.42 -0.36
C ALA A 36 -10.77 9.08 -0.38
N LEU A 37 -10.05 7.96 -0.52
CA LEU A 37 -10.67 6.63 -0.45
C LEU A 37 -11.16 6.28 0.96
N MET A 38 -10.40 6.61 2.00
CA MET A 38 -10.84 6.42 3.38
C MET A 38 -12.07 7.27 3.69
N ARG A 39 -12.08 8.54 3.26
CA ARG A 39 -13.22 9.44 3.42
C ARG A 39 -14.46 8.94 2.66
N MET A 40 -14.29 8.32 1.50
CA MET A 40 -15.40 7.70 0.76
C MET A 40 -16.04 6.56 1.56
N VAL A 41 -15.21 5.70 2.18
CA VAL A 41 -15.68 4.62 3.05
C VAL A 41 -16.39 5.16 4.30
N ASP A 42 -15.86 6.23 4.90
CA ASP A 42 -16.49 6.85 6.07
C ASP A 42 -17.88 7.45 5.74
N LEU A 43 -18.03 8.08 4.56
CA LEU A 43 -19.27 8.76 4.18
C LEU A 43 -20.34 7.84 3.57
N HIS A 44 -19.93 6.84 2.79
CA HIS A 44 -20.84 6.01 1.99
C HIS A 44 -20.80 4.53 2.37
N GLY A 45 -20.01 4.16 3.38
CA GLY A 45 -19.77 2.78 3.75
C GLY A 45 -18.86 2.03 2.76
N GLY A 46 -18.74 0.72 2.96
CA GLY A 46 -17.88 -0.15 2.18
C GLY A 46 -16.57 -0.50 2.88
N LEU A 47 -15.60 -0.96 2.11
CA LEU A 47 -14.32 -1.45 2.63
C LEU A 47 -13.20 -0.95 1.73
N THR A 48 -12.06 -0.63 2.34
CA THR A 48 -10.82 -0.33 1.64
C THR A 48 -9.65 -1.01 2.33
N VAL A 49 -8.58 -1.24 1.57
CA VAL A 49 -7.33 -1.78 2.11
C VAL A 49 -6.36 -0.62 2.31
N VAL A 50 -5.80 -0.52 3.51
CA VAL A 50 -4.83 0.51 3.90
C VAL A 50 -3.51 -0.13 4.33
N PRO A 51 -2.36 0.49 4.01
CA PRO A 51 -1.08 0.07 4.54
C PRO A 51 -0.96 0.46 6.02
N GLU A 52 -0.16 -0.32 6.75
CA GLU A 52 0.04 -0.15 8.19
C GLU A 52 0.42 1.28 8.59
N LEU A 53 1.37 1.91 7.89
CA LEU A 53 1.81 3.28 8.19
C LEU A 53 0.69 4.33 8.05
N ALA A 54 -0.36 4.08 7.27
CA ALA A 54 -1.50 4.99 7.18
C ALA A 54 -2.35 5.02 8.45
N THR A 55 -2.16 4.05 9.35
CA THR A 55 -2.94 3.91 10.58
C THR A 55 -2.34 4.67 11.78
N VAL A 56 -1.09 5.13 11.67
CA VAL A 56 -0.31 5.72 12.79
C VAL A 56 -0.97 6.97 13.38
N GLY A 57 -1.70 7.74 12.59
CA GLY A 57 -2.41 8.96 13.02
C GLY A 57 -3.94 8.84 13.08
N MET A 58 -4.50 7.63 12.99
CA MET A 58 -5.96 7.47 13.03
C MET A 58 -6.50 7.73 14.43
N ASP A 59 -7.66 8.39 14.49
CA ASP A 59 -8.44 8.55 15.71
C ASP A 59 -8.92 7.17 16.25
N PRO A 60 -9.30 7.08 17.53
CA PRO A 60 -9.75 5.82 18.13
C PRO A 60 -10.95 5.18 17.42
N GLU A 61 -11.83 5.99 16.83
CA GLU A 61 -13.03 5.52 16.14
C GLU A 61 -12.66 4.78 14.84
N ARG A 62 -11.80 5.38 14.01
CA ARG A 62 -11.22 4.78 12.81
C ARG A 62 -10.39 3.55 13.15
N ARG A 63 -9.58 3.60 14.22
CA ARG A 63 -8.81 2.43 14.69
C ARG A 63 -9.72 1.26 15.08
N GLY A 64 -10.86 1.53 15.71
CA GLY A 64 -11.86 0.52 16.07
C GLY A 64 -12.48 -0.20 14.86
N ARG A 65 -12.46 0.44 13.68
CA ARG A 65 -12.94 -0.12 12.40
C ARG A 65 -11.89 -0.94 11.65
N LEU A 66 -10.63 -0.94 12.08
CA LEU A 66 -9.58 -1.71 11.43
C LEU A 66 -9.78 -3.21 11.64
N ARG A 67 -9.45 -3.97 10.59
CA ARG A 67 -9.46 -5.43 10.57
C ARG A 67 -8.18 -5.91 9.90
N GLU A 68 -7.45 -6.78 10.60
CA GLU A 68 -6.22 -7.38 10.08
C GLU A 68 -6.52 -8.58 9.19
N PHE A 69 -5.62 -8.86 8.25
CA PHE A 69 -5.68 -10.07 7.44
C PHE A 69 -5.26 -11.29 8.26
N LYS A 70 -5.90 -12.44 7.98
CA LYS A 70 -5.44 -13.72 8.49
C LYS A 70 -4.12 -14.14 7.80
N PRO A 71 -3.25 -14.93 8.46
CA PRO A 71 -2.06 -15.48 7.83
C PRO A 71 -2.38 -16.28 6.55
N PRO A 72 -1.53 -16.20 5.50
CA PRO A 72 -0.32 -15.39 5.43
C PRO A 72 -0.65 -13.90 5.19
N VAL A 73 -0.09 -13.03 6.02
CA VAL A 73 -0.42 -11.59 5.99
C VAL A 73 0.20 -10.95 4.75
N PRO A 74 -0.58 -10.25 3.91
CA PRO A 74 -0.05 -9.58 2.73
C PRO A 74 0.79 -8.38 3.15
N VAL A 75 2.04 -8.35 2.70
CA VAL A 75 2.96 -7.25 2.97
C VAL A 75 3.48 -6.66 1.67
N ARG A 76 3.88 -5.39 1.71
CA ARG A 76 4.51 -4.71 0.58
C ARG A 76 5.99 -4.51 0.84
N GLY A 77 6.83 -4.89 -0.13
CA GLY A 77 8.23 -4.51 -0.15
C GLY A 77 8.40 -3.02 -0.51
N ILE A 78 9.10 -2.27 0.34
CA ILE A 78 9.47 -0.87 0.09
C ILE A 78 10.97 -0.80 -0.12
N GLY A 79 11.39 -0.17 -1.21
CA GLY A 79 12.80 -0.04 -1.59
C GLY A 79 13.14 1.36 -2.08
N LEU A 80 14.40 1.74 -1.93
CA LEU A 80 14.94 2.98 -2.48
C LEU A 80 15.51 2.69 -3.87
N ALA A 81 14.89 3.24 -4.91
CA ALA A 81 15.38 3.14 -6.28
C ALA A 81 16.35 4.29 -6.58
N THR A 82 17.54 3.97 -7.11
CA THR A 82 18.55 4.95 -7.50
C THR A 82 19.19 4.56 -8.82
N TRP A 83 19.78 5.53 -9.51
CA TRP A 83 20.56 5.24 -10.71
C TRP A 83 21.76 4.33 -10.40
N ARG A 84 22.11 3.44 -11.34
CA ARG A 84 23.09 2.34 -11.09
C ARG A 84 24.46 2.85 -10.66
N HIS A 85 24.97 3.92 -11.27
CA HIS A 85 26.29 4.49 -10.94
C HIS A 85 26.17 5.79 -10.14
N ALA A 86 25.18 5.87 -9.24
CA ALA A 86 24.99 7.02 -8.36
C ALA A 86 26.25 7.28 -7.52
N LEU A 87 26.95 8.37 -7.83
CA LEU A 87 28.23 8.77 -7.23
C LEU A 87 28.12 9.10 -5.73
N LYS A 88 26.93 9.47 -5.24
CA LYS A 88 26.66 9.86 -3.85
C LYS A 88 26.28 8.68 -2.95
N GLY A 89 27.14 7.66 -2.87
CA GLY A 89 26.88 6.44 -2.09
C GLY A 89 26.60 6.70 -0.60
N ARG A 90 27.37 7.60 0.03
CA ARG A 90 27.17 7.97 1.45
C ARG A 90 25.81 8.59 1.73
N LEU A 91 25.35 9.49 0.85
CA LEU A 91 24.03 10.12 0.99
C LEU A 91 22.90 9.09 0.89
N ARG A 92 23.01 8.14 -0.05
CA ARG A 92 22.04 7.05 -0.20
C ARG A 92 21.96 6.18 1.06
N GLN A 93 23.12 5.85 1.63
CA GLN A 93 23.18 5.08 2.86
C GLN A 93 22.57 5.84 4.03
N ALA A 94 22.95 7.11 4.23
CA ALA A 94 22.41 7.95 5.28
C ALA A 94 20.89 8.09 5.17
N LEU A 95 20.36 8.33 3.95
CA LEU A 95 18.92 8.40 3.70
C LEU A 95 18.23 7.08 4.03
N ARG A 96 18.80 5.94 3.62
CA ARG A 96 18.24 4.62 3.94
C ARG A 96 18.18 4.40 5.44
N GLU A 97 19.25 4.69 6.16
CA GLU A 97 19.35 4.52 7.61
C GLU A 97 18.33 5.40 8.33
N HIS A 98 18.23 6.68 7.95
CA HIS A 98 17.27 7.61 8.55
C HIS A 98 15.82 7.23 8.24
N ALA A 99 15.53 6.81 7.01
CA ALA A 99 14.20 6.36 6.62
C ALA A 99 13.78 5.12 7.41
N LEU A 100 14.67 4.12 7.55
CA LEU A 100 14.41 2.91 8.32
C LEU A 100 14.24 3.22 9.82
N ALA A 101 15.09 4.06 10.39
CA ALA A 101 14.98 4.48 11.78
C ALA A 101 13.64 5.18 12.06
N GLY A 102 13.19 6.05 11.16
CA GLY A 102 11.93 6.79 11.31
C GLY A 102 10.68 5.91 11.29
N VAL A 103 10.72 4.75 10.63
CA VAL A 103 9.56 3.83 10.55
C VAL A 103 9.66 2.62 11.48
N ALA A 104 10.83 2.38 12.09
CA ALA A 104 11.09 1.17 12.87
C ALA A 104 10.11 0.95 14.03
N ALA A 105 9.65 2.03 14.68
CA ALA A 105 8.68 1.95 15.77
C ALA A 105 7.24 1.62 15.31
N HIS A 106 6.97 1.73 14.01
CA HIS A 106 5.63 1.64 13.43
C HIS A 106 5.43 0.44 12.50
N LEU A 107 6.48 -0.35 12.24
CA LEU A 107 6.43 -1.52 11.37
C LEU A 107 6.51 -2.80 12.21
N HIS A 108 5.40 -3.50 12.36
CA HIS A 108 5.40 -4.80 13.02
C HIS A 108 5.97 -5.87 12.08
N LYS A 109 6.75 -6.80 12.64
CA LYS A 109 7.20 -7.97 11.89
C LYS A 109 6.03 -8.92 11.68
N ALA A 110 5.55 -9.00 10.43
CA ALA A 110 4.55 -9.99 10.04
C ALA A 110 5.11 -11.41 10.25
N ARG A 111 4.34 -12.27 10.91
CA ARG A 111 4.60 -13.72 10.95
C ARG A 111 4.06 -14.30 9.63
N ASP A 112 4.91 -15.02 8.91
CA ASP A 112 4.61 -15.61 7.60
C ASP A 112 4.10 -14.59 6.54
N PRO A 113 4.99 -13.67 6.08
CA PRO A 113 4.61 -12.61 5.16
C PRO A 113 4.43 -13.11 3.71
N ARG A 114 3.28 -12.81 3.11
CA ARG A 114 3.10 -12.89 1.65
C ARG A 114 3.48 -11.55 1.02
N VAL A 115 4.68 -11.47 0.43
CA VAL A 115 5.12 -10.24 -0.25
C VAL A 115 4.34 -10.06 -1.56
N LEU A 116 3.61 -8.95 -1.67
CA LEU A 116 2.86 -8.60 -2.88
C LEU A 116 3.81 -8.16 -4.00
N PRO A 117 3.68 -8.71 -5.22
CA PRO A 117 4.52 -8.34 -6.34
C PRO A 117 4.33 -6.87 -6.73
N VAL A 118 5.38 -6.25 -7.25
CA VAL A 118 5.29 -4.93 -7.88
C VAL A 118 5.37 -5.16 -9.38
N SER A 119 4.25 -4.97 -10.08
CA SER A 119 4.27 -4.86 -11.54
C SER A 119 4.77 -3.46 -11.90
N LEU A 120 6.06 -3.34 -12.16
CA LEU A 120 6.60 -2.16 -12.82
C LEU A 120 6.20 -2.28 -14.29
N ALA A 121 5.35 -1.37 -14.77
CA ALA A 121 5.06 -1.28 -16.19
C ALA A 121 6.40 -1.21 -16.93
N SER A 122 6.62 -2.15 -17.86
CA SER A 122 7.82 -2.27 -18.67
C SER A 122 8.03 -0.99 -19.49
N GLY A 123 8.77 -0.06 -18.92
CA GLY A 123 9.04 1.26 -19.47
C GLY A 123 10.43 1.72 -19.04
N ALA A 124 11.43 0.92 -19.37
CA ALA A 124 12.84 1.32 -19.37
C ALA A 124 13.48 0.70 -20.61
N LYS A 125 13.27 1.36 -21.76
CA LYS A 125 14.33 1.46 -22.76
C LYS A 125 15.17 2.68 -22.40
#